data_AF-A0A7C3U2A7-F1
#
_entry.id   AF-A0A7C3U2A7-F1
#
_cell.length_a   1.000
_cell.length_b   1.000
_cell.length_c   1.000
_cell.angle_alpha   90.00
_cell.angle_beta   90.00
_cell.angle_gamma   90.00
#
_symmetry.space_group_name_H-M   'P 1'
#
loop_
_entity.id
_entity.type
_entity.pdbx_description
1 polymer ?
#
loop_
_entity_poly.entity_id
_entity_poly.type
_entity_poly.pdbx_seq_one_letter_code
_entity_poly.pdbx_strand_id
1 'polypeptide(L)'
;MMTFLRFVRLLLVVIIIVGLLAGGGLYVMVQHTLPQTSGNLAVSGLASSVEVIRDRWGVPHIYAQNLDDLFFAQGYVMAQDRLWQMEFNRRVA
;
A
#
# COMPACT_ATOMS: atom_id res chain seq x y z
N MET A 1 17.85 -45.94 14.28
CA MET A 1 18.56 -44.65 14.18
C MET A 1 18.21 -43.86 12.90
N MET A 2 18.39 -44.43 11.69
CA MET A 2 18.16 -43.70 10.43
C MET A 2 16.70 -43.29 10.13
N THR A 3 15.71 -44.06 10.58
CA THR A 3 14.29 -43.73 10.40
C THR A 3 13.86 -42.53 11.25
N PHE A 4 14.34 -42.44 12.50
CA PHE A 4 14.09 -41.30 13.38
C PHE A 4 14.63 -39.99 12.81
N LEU A 5 15.87 -39.99 12.29
CA LEU A 5 16.46 -38.83 11.61
C LEU A 5 15.67 -38.41 10.36
N ARG A 6 15.08 -39.37 9.63
CA ARG A 6 14.19 -39.08 8.49
C ARG A 6 12.90 -38.38 8.93
N PHE A 7 12.29 -38.82 10.03
CA PHE A 7 11.10 -38.16 10.58
C PHE A 7 11.38 -36.73 11.06
N VAL A 8 12.48 -36.53 11.80
CA VAL A 8 12.88 -35.18 12.25
C VAL A 8 13.15 -34.26 11.06
N ARG A 9 13.84 -34.77 10.02
CA ARG A 9 14.08 -34.01 8.80
C ARG A 9 12.78 -33.62 8.08
N LEU A 10 11.82 -34.54 7.95
CA LEU A 10 10.52 -34.25 7.34
C LEU A 10 9.74 -33.19 8.13
N LEU A 11 9.72 -33.30 9.46
CA LEU A 11 9.08 -32.32 10.34
C LEU A 11 9.68 -30.92 10.14
N LEU A 12 11.01 -30.80 10.12
CA LEU A 12 11.68 -29.52 9.88
C LEU A 12 11.36 -28.93 8.52
N VAL A 13 11.33 -29.76 7.46
CA VAL A 13 10.94 -29.31 6.12
C VAL A 13 9.50 -28.79 6.11
N VAL A 14 8.57 -29.50 6.75
CA VAL A 14 7.17 -29.07 6.85
C VAL A 14 7.05 -27.74 7.59
N ILE A 15 7.75 -27.57 8.71
CA ILE A 15 7.75 -26.32 9.49
C ILE A 15 8.28 -25.16 8.64
N ILE A 16 9.36 -25.37 7.88
CA ILE A 16 9.92 -24.35 6.99
C ILE A 16 8.92 -23.97 5.90
N ILE A 17 8.28 -24.96 5.26
CA ILE A 17 7.27 -24.71 4.21
C ILE A 17 6.09 -23.92 4.78
N VAL A 18 5.57 -24.32 5.94
CA VAL A 18 4.46 -23.60 6.60
C VAL A 18 4.88 -22.18 6.96
N GLY A 19 6.09 -21.99 7.50
CA GLY A 19 6.63 -20.67 7.82
C GLY A 19 6.75 -19.77 6.59
N LEU A 20 7.23 -20.31 5.47
CA LEU A 20 7.33 -19.57 4.21
C LEU A 20 5.96 -19.20 3.63
N LEU A 21 5.00 -20.12 3.67
CA LEU A 21 3.64 -19.86 3.19
C LEU A 21 2.92 -18.82 4.07
N ALA A 22 3.03 -18.94 5.39
CA ALA A 22 2.47 -17.97 6.32
C ALA A 22 3.13 -16.59 6.17
N GLY A 23 4.47 -16.54 6.08
CA GLY A 23 5.22 -15.32 5.88
C GLY A 23 4.91 -14.64 4.55
N GLY A 24 4.84 -15.41 3.45
CA GLY A 24 4.46 -14.92 2.13
C GLY A 24 3.01 -14.42 2.10
N GLY A 25 2.08 -15.14 2.74
CA GLY A 25 0.68 -14.73 2.86
C GLY A 25 0.52 -13.42 3.63
N LEU A 26 1.20 -13.28 4.77
CA LEU A 26 1.22 -12.04 5.55
C LEU A 26 1.81 -10.88 4.75
N TYR A 27 2.91 -11.11 4.04
CA TYR A 27 3.54 -10.10 3.20
C TYR A 27 2.57 -9.55 2.15
N VAL A 28 1.88 -10.42 1.40
CA VAL A 28 0.89 -10.01 0.40
C VAL A 28 -0.27 -9.24 1.03
N MET A 29 -0.76 -9.72 2.19
CA MET A 29 -1.86 -9.06 2.89
C MET A 29 -1.50 -7.63 3.31
N VAL A 30 -0.30 -7.42 3.85
CA VAL A 30 0.16 -6.08 4.25
C VAL A 30 0.30 -5.15 3.04
N GLN A 31 0.82 -5.63 1.92
CA GLN A 31 0.96 -4.81 0.70
C GLN A 31 -0.39 -4.32 0.16
N HIS A 32 -1.46 -5.11 0.26
CA HIS A 32 -2.80 -4.70 -0.16
C HIS A 32 -3.43 -3.63 0.74
N THR A 33 -2.92 -3.41 1.96
CA THR A 33 -3.39 -2.33 2.83
C THR A 33 -2.76 -0.98 2.50
N LEU A 34 -1.69 -0.96 1.69
CA LEU A 34 -1.01 0.26 1.30
C LEU A 34 -1.73 0.93 0.12
N PRO A 35 -1.79 2.26 0.08
CA PRO A 35 -2.37 2.98 -1.05
C PRO A 35 -1.53 2.81 -2.31
N GLN A 36 -2.17 2.78 -3.47
CA GLN A 36 -1.48 2.79 -4.75
C GLN A 36 -0.92 4.19 -5.05
N THR A 37 0.40 4.35 -4.99
CA THR A 37 1.10 5.63 -5.20
C THR A 37 1.77 5.77 -6.56
N SER A 38 1.69 4.73 -7.40
CA SER A 38 2.29 4.69 -8.74
C SER A 38 1.37 4.04 -9.77
N GLY A 39 1.67 4.27 -11.05
CA GLY A 39 0.83 3.83 -12.16
C GLY A 39 -0.36 4.76 -12.40
N ASN A 40 -1.32 4.27 -13.17
CA ASN A 40 -2.47 5.06 -13.59
C ASN A 40 -3.73 4.58 -12.87
N LEU A 41 -4.54 5.53 -12.42
CA LEU A 41 -5.82 5.27 -11.77
C LEU A 41 -6.90 6.13 -12.42
N ALA A 42 -8.01 5.50 -12.80
CA ALA A 42 -9.20 6.23 -13.23
C ALA A 42 -10.03 6.60 -11.99
N VAL A 43 -10.20 7.90 -11.76
CA VAL A 43 -10.95 8.42 -10.61
C VAL A 43 -12.13 9.24 -11.13
N SER A 44 -13.33 8.94 -10.63
CA SER A 44 -14.51 9.74 -10.91
C SER A 44 -14.39 11.13 -10.28
N GLY A 45 -14.70 12.18 -11.03
CA GLY A 45 -14.71 13.57 -10.54
C GLY A 45 -13.61 14.46 -11.11
N LEU A 46 -12.60 13.87 -11.77
CA LEU A 46 -11.63 14.63 -12.56
C LEU A 46 -12.21 14.98 -13.94
N ALA A 47 -12.08 16.24 -14.34
CA ALA A 47 -12.44 16.68 -15.69
C ALA A 47 -11.30 16.48 -16.69
N SER A 48 -10.04 16.55 -16.23
CA SER A 48 -8.82 16.38 -17.01
C SER A 48 -7.81 15.49 -16.29
N SER A 49 -6.78 15.04 -17.01
CA SER A 49 -5.69 14.25 -16.42
C SER A 49 -4.89 15.08 -15.40
N VAL A 50 -4.53 14.44 -14.27
CA VAL A 50 -3.63 15.00 -13.27
C VAL A 50 -2.42 14.09 -13.13
N GLU A 51 -1.23 14.68 -13.10
CA GLU A 51 0.02 13.97 -12.85
C GLU A 51 0.52 14.24 -11.42
N VAL A 52 0.91 13.17 -10.72
CA VAL A 52 1.44 13.25 -9.35
C VAL A 52 2.82 12.60 -9.32
N ILE A 53 3.84 13.40 -9.03
CA ILE A 53 5.23 12.94 -8.93
C ILE A 53 5.66 13.01 -7.47
N ARG A 54 6.05 11.88 -6.89
CA ARG A 54 6.65 11.83 -5.55
C ARG A 54 8.16 11.86 -5.65
N ASP A 55 8.80 12.75 -4.91
CA ASP A 55 10.26 12.81 -4.85
C ASP A 55 10.85 11.66 -3.99
N ARG A 56 12.17 11.66 -3.81
CA ARG A 56 12.87 10.64 -3.00
C ARG A 56 12.47 10.61 -1.52
N TRP A 57 11.84 11.68 -1.03
CA TRP A 57 11.36 11.83 0.34
C TRP A 57 9.85 11.56 0.44
N GLY A 58 9.19 11.24 -0.67
CA GLY A 58 7.75 11.00 -0.74
C GLY A 58 6.91 12.28 -0.84
N VAL A 59 7.51 13.46 -1.07
CA VAL A 59 6.77 14.72 -1.21
C VAL A 59 6.06 14.75 -2.57
N PRO A 60 4.71 14.89 -2.60
CA PRO A 60 3.97 14.90 -3.85
C PRO A 60 4.01 16.28 -4.53
N HIS A 61 4.31 16.28 -5.82
CA HIS A 61 4.22 17.41 -6.74
C HIS A 61 3.07 17.13 -7.70
N ILE A 62 2.04 17.99 -7.70
CA ILE A 62 0.78 17.77 -8.42
C ILE A 62 0.68 18.75 -9.58
N TYR A 63 0.48 18.23 -10.79
CA TYR A 63 0.33 19.00 -12.02
C TYR A 63 -1.05 18.73 -12.62
N ALA A 64 -1.86 19.78 -12.76
CA ALA A 64 -3.22 19.70 -13.29
C ALA A 64 -3.47 20.84 -14.30
N GLN A 65 -4.46 20.65 -15.17
CA GLN A 65 -4.82 21.63 -16.21
C GLN A 65 -5.76 22.74 -15.71
N ASN A 66 -6.39 22.55 -14.55
CA ASN A 66 -7.30 23.50 -13.94
C ASN A 66 -7.24 23.38 -12.41
N LEU A 67 -7.79 24.38 -11.72
CA LEU A 67 -7.74 24.47 -10.26
C LEU A 67 -8.63 23.43 -9.57
N ASP A 68 -9.78 23.10 -10.15
CA ASP A 68 -10.73 22.17 -9.54
C ASP A 68 -10.11 20.76 -9.45
N ASP A 69 -9.52 20.28 -10.55
CA ASP A 69 -8.79 19.01 -10.61
C ASP A 69 -7.55 19.03 -9.71
N LEU A 70 -6.86 20.18 -9.61
CA LEU A 70 -5.70 20.34 -8.72
C LEU A 70 -6.08 20.13 -7.26
N PHE A 71 -7.13 20.80 -6.79
CA PHE A 71 -7.59 20.68 -5.40
C PHE A 71 -8.20 19.31 -5.11
N PHE A 72 -8.93 18.73 -6.07
CA PHE A 72 -9.42 17.36 -5.97
C PHE A 72 -8.25 16.38 -5.78
N ALA A 73 -7.23 16.46 -6.63
CA ALA A 73 -6.06 15.59 -6.54
C ALA A 73 -5.24 15.86 -5.26
N GLN A 74 -5.13 17.11 -4.82
CA GLN A 74 -4.48 17.45 -3.56
C GLN A 74 -5.15 16.75 -2.37
N GLY A 75 -6.48 16.79 -2.30
CA GLY A 75 -7.23 16.08 -1.26
C GLY A 75 -7.04 14.57 -1.35
N TYR A 76 -7.10 14.02 -2.56
CA TYR A 76 -6.90 12.59 -2.81
C TYR A 76 -5.51 12.11 -2.36
N VAL A 77 -4.44 12.80 -2.79
CA VAL A 77 -3.06 12.50 -2.42
C VAL A 77 -2.84 12.66 -0.92
N MET A 78 -3.40 13.70 -0.29
CA MET A 78 -3.29 13.88 1.15
C MET A 78 -3.99 12.75 1.91
N ALA A 79 -5.12 12.25 1.42
CA ALA A 79 -5.78 11.09 1.99
C ALA A 79 -4.92 9.82 1.86
N GLN A 80 -4.23 9.61 0.73
CA GLN A 80 -3.30 8.47 0.60
C GLN A 80 -2.26 8.44 1.72
N ASP A 81 -1.71 9.60 2.07
CA ASP A 81 -0.60 9.66 3.02
C ASP A 81 -1.07 9.87 4.48
N ARG A 82 -2.24 10.50 4.70
CA ARG A 82 -2.68 11.02 6.00
C ARG A 82 -4.15 10.79 6.35
N LEU A 83 -4.85 9.84 5.69
CA LEU A 83 -6.28 9.62 5.91
C LEU A 83 -6.66 9.53 7.39
N TRP A 84 -5.90 8.75 8.18
CA TRP A 84 -6.17 8.60 9.60
C TRP A 84 -6.10 9.94 10.36
N GLN A 85 -5.08 10.75 10.10
CA GLN A 85 -4.91 12.06 10.74
C GLN A 85 -6.02 13.03 10.34
N MET A 86 -6.40 13.06 9.06
CA MET A 86 -7.50 13.90 8.56
C MET A 86 -8.82 13.50 9.22
N GLU A 87 -9.10 12.21 9.29
CA GLU A 87 -10.32 11.70 9.88
C GLU A 87 -10.38 11.90 11.39
N PHE A 88 -9.26 11.70 12.08
CA PHE A 88 -9.14 11.98 13.51
C PHE A 88 -9.39 13.46 13.79
N ASN A 89 -8.69 14.36 13.08
CA ASN A 89 -8.82 15.80 13.24
C ASN A 89 -10.25 16.27 12.99
N ARG A 90 -10.94 15.71 11.98
CA ARG A 90 -12.34 16.00 11.68
C ARG A 90 -13.28 15.64 12.84
N ARG A 91 -12.97 14.58 13.60
CA ARG A 91 -13.82 14.09 14.69
C ARG A 91 -13.64 14.86 16.00
N VAL A 92 -12.49 15.48 16.19
CA VAL A 92 -12.14 16.20 17.43
C VAL A 92 -12.29 17.73 17.33
N ALA A 93 -12.50 18.26 16.12
CA ALA A 93 -12.78 19.67 15.86
C ALA A 93 -14.24 20.02 16.18
#